data_AF-A0A3M9ZRQ7-F1
#
_entry.id   AF-A0A3M9ZRQ7-F1
#
_cell.length_a   1.000
_cell.length_b   1.000
_cell.length_c   1.000
_cell.angle_alpha   90.00
_cell.angle_beta   90.00
_cell.angle_gamma   90.00
#
_symmetry.space_group_name_H-M   'P 1'
#
loop_
_entity.id
_entity.type
_entity.pdbx_description
1 polymer ?
#
loop_
_entity_poly.entity_id
_entity_poly.type
_entity_poly.pdbx_seq_one_letter_code
_entity_poly.pdbx_strand_id
1 'polypeptide(L)'
;MHDHESVGLKEAWARSPNVREMHFVTATFSEDGKLYFAPHANHYMLAKVEDCEIASGEVGGRRGTGASFVFGVDESLFERETEGKKNFVSIYYTEYGDTANAMGEIARVVGKSTRVGSAAHARMGYYCDVPPRLEFPFSDSIMVLEVSGGHQGANKDCERTRRDVTRRGITMTSLIGLSILDTLK
;
A
#
# COMPACT_ATOMS: atom_id res chain seq x y z
N MET A 1 2.88 19.00 -0.49
CA MET A 1 3.53 18.98 -1.82
C MET A 1 3.60 20.39 -2.37
N HIS A 2 4.54 21.19 -1.87
CA HIS A 2 4.84 22.51 -2.43
C HIS A 2 6.34 22.83 -2.32
N ASP A 3 7.18 21.86 -1.97
CA ASP A 3 8.63 22.04 -1.99
C ASP A 3 9.17 21.72 -3.39
N HIS A 4 10.30 22.32 -3.72
CA HIS A 4 10.94 22.19 -5.03
C HIS A 4 11.36 20.73 -5.32
N GLU A 5 11.65 19.96 -4.26
CA GLU A 5 12.10 18.57 -4.35
C GLU A 5 10.97 17.60 -4.77
N SER A 6 9.75 17.75 -4.22
CA SER A 6 8.59 16.94 -4.61
C SER A 6 8.16 17.20 -6.06
N VAL A 7 8.28 18.44 -6.55
CA VAL A 7 8.05 18.77 -7.96
C VAL A 7 9.09 18.09 -8.86
N GLY A 8 10.37 18.15 -8.50
CA GLY A 8 11.45 17.49 -9.24
C GLY A 8 11.35 15.96 -9.24
N LEU A 9 10.83 15.35 -8.18
CA LEU A 9 10.55 13.91 -8.13
C LEU A 9 9.39 13.54 -9.06
N LYS A 10 8.30 14.30 -9.02
CA LYS A 10 7.16 14.08 -9.91
C LYS A 10 7.57 14.10 -11.38
N GLU A 11 8.34 15.10 -11.79
CA GLU A 11 8.80 15.21 -13.18
C GLU A 11 9.75 14.07 -13.59
N ALA A 12 10.65 13.66 -12.69
CA ALA A 12 11.57 12.56 -12.93
C ALA A 12 10.80 11.23 -13.11
N TRP A 13 9.86 10.94 -12.21
CA TRP A 13 9.03 9.72 -12.25
C TRP A 13 8.08 9.70 -13.44
N ALA A 14 7.52 10.85 -13.82
CA ALA A 14 6.71 10.95 -15.04
C ALA A 14 7.49 10.47 -16.29
N ARG A 15 8.79 10.78 -16.36
CA ARG A 15 9.68 10.38 -17.47
C ARG A 15 10.32 9.00 -17.30
N SER A 16 10.32 8.43 -16.10
CA SER A 16 10.98 7.16 -15.82
C SER A 16 10.22 6.00 -16.48
N PRO A 17 10.89 5.12 -17.25
CA PRO A 17 10.27 3.91 -17.80
C PRO A 17 9.94 2.88 -16.70
N ASN A 18 10.58 2.99 -15.52
CA ASN A 18 10.31 2.11 -14.38
C ASN A 18 8.94 2.38 -13.75
N VAL A 19 8.43 3.63 -13.85
CA VAL A 19 7.14 4.01 -13.27
C VAL A 19 6.04 3.78 -14.31
N ARG A 20 5.14 2.82 -14.02
CA ARG A 20 4.04 2.42 -14.90
C ARG A 20 2.77 3.21 -14.67
N GLU A 21 2.43 3.44 -13.40
CA GLU A 21 1.27 4.24 -13.00
C GLU A 21 1.70 5.19 -11.90
N MET A 22 1.11 6.38 -11.87
CA MET A 22 1.37 7.36 -10.81
C MET A 22 0.11 8.13 -10.44
N HIS A 23 -0.15 8.27 -9.15
CA HIS A 23 -1.36 8.89 -8.62
C HIS A 23 -1.05 9.88 -7.49
N PHE A 24 -1.89 10.90 -7.38
CA PHE A 24 -1.99 11.71 -6.18
C PHE A 24 -3.04 11.09 -5.25
N VAL A 25 -2.66 10.78 -4.02
CA VAL A 25 -3.53 10.04 -3.08
C VAL A 25 -3.65 10.75 -1.73
N THR A 26 -4.79 10.57 -1.07
CA THR A 26 -4.95 10.86 0.37
C THR A 26 -4.73 9.59 1.16
N ALA A 27 -3.85 9.66 2.16
CA ALA A 27 -3.57 8.57 3.09
C ALA A 27 -4.37 8.71 4.38
N THR A 28 -4.91 7.58 4.82
CA THR A 28 -5.55 7.40 6.13
C THR A 28 -4.83 6.27 6.86
N PHE A 29 -3.98 6.62 7.83
CA PHE A 29 -3.30 5.65 8.68
C PHE A 29 -4.24 5.12 9.77
N SER A 30 -4.09 3.84 10.10
CA SER A 30 -4.69 3.28 11.32
C SER A 30 -4.01 3.86 12.57
N GLU A 31 -4.66 3.73 13.73
CA GLU A 31 -4.07 4.18 15.00
C GLU A 31 -2.74 3.47 15.28
N ASP A 32 -2.66 2.17 14.99
CA ASP A 32 -1.41 1.41 15.12
C ASP A 32 -0.36 1.86 14.10
N GLY A 33 -0.75 2.09 12.84
CA GLY A 33 0.16 2.52 11.79
C GLY A 33 0.81 3.89 12.09
N LYS A 34 0.07 4.82 12.69
CA LYS A 34 0.60 6.14 13.08
C LYS A 34 1.77 6.05 14.06
N LEU A 35 1.80 5.03 14.91
CA LEU A 35 2.86 4.84 15.91
C LEU A 35 4.20 4.46 15.27
N TYR A 36 4.15 3.71 14.17
CA TYR A 36 5.35 3.21 13.49
C TYR A 36 5.91 4.16 12.43
N PHE A 37 5.07 5.05 11.89
CA PHE A 37 5.46 5.87 10.73
C PHE A 37 5.33 7.37 10.99
N ALA A 38 6.26 7.91 11.78
CA ALA A 38 6.40 9.35 11.99
C ALA A 38 7.68 9.87 11.32
N PRO A 39 7.63 10.99 10.57
CA PRO A 39 6.47 11.82 10.28
C PRO A 39 5.57 11.24 9.17
N HIS A 40 4.24 11.25 9.38
CA HIS A 40 3.24 10.92 8.37
C HIS A 40 2.62 12.19 7.77
N ALA A 41 2.16 12.09 6.52
CA ALA A 41 1.44 13.14 5.81
C ALA A 41 0.01 12.69 5.49
N ASN A 42 -0.86 13.63 5.11
CA ASN A 42 -2.20 13.30 4.62
C ASN A 42 -2.23 13.01 3.12
N HIS A 43 -1.23 13.46 2.36
CA HIS A 43 -1.20 13.37 0.90
C HIS A 43 0.13 12.79 0.44
N TYR A 44 0.06 11.84 -0.50
CA TYR A 44 1.22 11.13 -1.03
C TYR A 44 1.16 11.05 -2.56
N MET A 45 2.32 10.81 -3.15
CA MET A 45 2.41 10.25 -4.49
C MET A 45 2.47 8.74 -4.35
N LEU A 46 1.56 8.05 -5.03
CA LEU A 46 1.56 6.59 -5.16
C LEU A 46 2.07 6.25 -6.56
N ALA A 47 3.07 5.38 -6.67
CA ALA A 47 3.58 4.92 -7.94
C ALA A 47 3.59 3.39 -7.98
N LYS A 48 3.17 2.83 -9.12
CA LYS A 48 3.36 1.41 -9.46
C LYS A 48 4.60 1.31 -10.33
N VAL A 49 5.57 0.52 -9.91
CA VAL A 49 6.89 0.40 -10.55
C VAL A 49 7.16 -1.02 -11.00
N GLU A 50 8.03 -1.21 -11.98
CA GLU A 50 8.45 -2.56 -12.41
C GLU A 50 9.53 -3.15 -11.50
N ASP A 51 10.52 -2.33 -11.15
CA ASP A 51 11.66 -2.73 -10.33
C ASP A 51 11.67 -1.92 -9.02
N CYS A 52 11.45 -2.64 -7.92
CA CYS A 52 11.41 -2.08 -6.57
C CYS A 52 12.81 -1.68 -6.06
N GLU A 53 13.89 -2.31 -6.53
CA GLU A 53 15.26 -1.95 -6.15
C GLU A 53 15.64 -0.60 -6.76
N ILE A 54 15.30 -0.39 -8.04
CA ILE A 54 15.48 0.92 -8.70
C ILE A 54 14.67 1.99 -7.97
N ALA A 55 13.40 1.72 -7.67
CA ALA A 55 12.55 2.66 -6.95
C ALA A 55 13.10 2.97 -5.55
N SER A 56 13.59 1.96 -4.83
CA SER A 56 14.19 2.12 -3.51
C SER A 56 15.48 2.94 -3.56
N GLY A 57 16.30 2.79 -4.60
CA GLY A 57 17.48 3.62 -4.84
C GLY A 57 17.12 5.08 -5.16
N GLU A 58 16.11 5.32 -6.00
CA GLU A 58 15.63 6.67 -6.33
C GLU A 58 15.07 7.40 -5.10
N VAL A 59 14.32 6.69 -4.26
CA VAL A 59 13.75 7.21 -3.01
C VAL A 59 14.83 7.39 -1.94
N GLY A 60 15.69 6.37 -1.73
CA GLY A 60 16.76 6.41 -0.72
C GLY A 60 17.87 7.43 -1.03
N GLY A 61 18.07 7.76 -2.31
CA GLY A 61 18.99 8.81 -2.76
C GLY A 61 18.44 10.23 -2.67
N ARG A 62 17.11 10.40 -2.53
CA ARG A 62 16.42 11.69 -2.41
C ARG A 62 15.80 11.80 -1.02
N ARG A 63 16.66 12.13 -0.07
CA ARG A 63 16.35 12.32 1.35
C ARG A 63 15.58 13.63 1.58
N GLY A 64 14.27 13.57 1.37
CA GLY A 64 13.33 14.60 1.79
C GLY A 64 12.90 14.38 3.24
N THR A 65 12.37 15.41 3.88
CA THR A 65 11.93 15.38 5.30
C THR A 65 10.75 14.45 5.60
N GLY A 66 10.11 13.89 4.57
CA GLY A 66 8.93 13.02 4.68
C GLY A 66 9.26 11.53 4.59
N ALA A 67 8.41 10.70 5.18
CA ALA A 67 8.51 9.25 5.08
C ALA A 67 8.04 8.73 3.71
N SER A 68 8.81 7.79 3.14
CA SER A 68 8.47 7.07 1.92
C SER A 68 8.36 5.57 2.19
N PHE A 69 7.45 4.92 1.48
CA PHE A 69 7.16 3.49 1.63
C PHE A 69 7.30 2.81 0.27
N VAL A 70 8.00 1.69 0.23
CA VAL A 70 8.09 0.83 -0.95
C VAL A 70 7.51 -0.52 -0.58
N PHE A 71 6.51 -0.98 -1.33
CA PHE A 71 5.91 -2.29 -1.13
C PHE A 71 6.38 -3.21 -2.26
N GLY A 72 7.39 -4.02 -1.97
CA GLY A 72 7.89 -5.03 -2.89
C GLY A 72 6.93 -6.21 -2.93
N VAL A 73 6.20 -6.37 -4.03
CA VAL A 73 5.28 -7.50 -4.21
C VAL A 73 6.09 -8.78 -4.44
N ASP A 74 5.99 -9.73 -3.50
CA ASP A 74 6.64 -11.03 -3.64
C ASP A 74 5.74 -12.02 -4.38
N GLU A 75 4.43 -11.99 -4.09
CA GLU A 75 3.46 -12.93 -4.64
C GLU A 75 2.13 -12.23 -4.92
N SER A 76 1.63 -12.34 -6.15
CA SER A 76 0.27 -11.95 -6.49
C SER A 76 -0.69 -13.08 -6.16
N LEU A 77 -1.66 -12.83 -5.28
CA LEU A 77 -2.71 -13.81 -4.98
C LEU A 77 -3.71 -13.92 -6.13
N PHE A 78 -4.08 -12.77 -6.71
CA PHE A 78 -4.87 -12.68 -7.94
C PHE A 78 -4.88 -11.27 -8.50
N GLU A 79 -5.19 -11.17 -9.79
CA GLU A 79 -5.57 -9.94 -10.47
C GLU A 79 -6.77 -10.21 -11.40
N ARG A 80 -7.73 -9.29 -11.42
CA ARG A 80 -8.94 -9.36 -12.25
C ARG A 80 -9.49 -7.97 -12.56
N GLU A 81 -10.34 -7.92 -13.57
CA GLU A 81 -11.16 -6.75 -13.83
C GLU A 81 -12.26 -6.60 -12.78
N THR A 82 -12.56 -5.35 -12.43
CA THR A 82 -13.64 -4.99 -11.50
C THR A 82 -14.56 -3.99 -12.17
N GLU A 83 -15.82 -4.00 -11.76
CA GLU A 83 -16.74 -2.93 -12.15
C GLU A 83 -16.28 -1.61 -11.49
N GLY A 84 -16.01 -0.62 -12.33
CA GLY A 84 -15.52 0.71 -11.92
C GLY A 84 -14.00 0.81 -11.79
N LYS A 85 -13.53 2.05 -11.61
CA LYS A 85 -12.09 2.34 -11.46
C LYS A 85 -11.59 1.91 -10.08
N LYS A 86 -10.40 1.29 -10.05
CA LYS A 86 -9.62 0.97 -8.84
C LYS A 86 -9.11 2.29 -8.23
N ASN A 87 -9.91 2.95 -7.41
CA ASN A 87 -9.61 4.27 -6.85
C ASN A 87 -9.17 4.21 -5.37
N PHE A 88 -8.99 3.00 -4.84
CA PHE A 88 -8.59 2.82 -3.45
C PHE A 88 -7.57 1.70 -3.34
N VAL A 89 -6.50 1.93 -2.58
CA VAL A 89 -5.52 0.92 -2.21
C VAL A 89 -5.57 0.76 -0.71
N SER A 90 -5.78 -0.47 -0.25
CA SER A 90 -5.84 -0.79 1.18
C SER A 90 -4.68 -1.70 1.55
N ILE A 91 -3.92 -1.32 2.55
CA ILE A 91 -2.71 -2.02 2.97
C ILE A 91 -2.89 -2.51 4.40
N TYR A 92 -2.55 -3.77 4.63
CA TYR A 92 -2.66 -4.47 5.89
C TYR A 92 -1.34 -5.15 6.24
N TYR A 93 -1.14 -5.44 7.51
CA TYR A 93 -0.16 -6.43 7.95
C TYR A 93 -0.86 -7.64 8.54
N THR A 94 -0.22 -8.81 8.49
CA THR A 94 -0.68 -10.01 9.19
C THR A 94 0.29 -10.44 10.27
N GLU A 95 -0.24 -10.90 11.41
CA GLU A 95 0.56 -11.40 12.54
C GLU A 95 0.62 -12.94 12.48
N TYR A 96 1.78 -13.50 12.88
CA TYR A 96 2.05 -14.93 13.15
C TYR A 96 0.94 -15.91 12.72
N GLY A 97 0.87 -16.19 11.42
CA GLY A 97 -0.02 -17.20 10.84
C GLY A 97 0.79 -18.09 9.92
N ASP A 98 0.70 -19.40 10.11
CA ASP A 98 1.34 -20.45 9.31
C ASP A 98 1.23 -20.13 7.81
N THR A 99 2.35 -19.70 7.21
CA THR A 99 2.37 -18.71 6.12
C THR A 99 1.74 -19.22 4.82
N ALA A 100 1.89 -20.51 4.51
CA ALA A 100 1.31 -21.08 3.29
C ALA A 100 -0.22 -21.25 3.39
N ASN A 101 -0.74 -21.71 4.53
CA ASN A 101 -2.17 -21.93 4.71
C ASN A 101 -2.92 -20.61 4.91
N ALA A 102 -2.30 -19.66 5.62
CA ALA A 102 -2.87 -18.33 5.85
C ALA A 102 -3.10 -17.58 4.52
N MET A 103 -2.13 -17.57 3.62
CA MET A 103 -2.28 -16.87 2.32
C MET A 103 -3.38 -17.47 1.45
N GLY A 104 -3.51 -18.80 1.42
CA GLY A 104 -4.61 -19.47 0.72
C GLY A 104 -5.99 -19.09 1.25
N GLU A 105 -6.15 -19.03 2.57
CA GLU A 105 -7.41 -18.60 3.20
C GLU A 105 -7.69 -17.09 3.00
N ILE A 106 -6.66 -16.24 3.05
CA ILE A 106 -6.79 -14.81 2.71
C ILE A 106 -7.26 -14.68 1.26
N ALA A 107 -6.60 -15.32 0.30
CA ALA A 107 -6.97 -15.29 -1.11
C ALA A 107 -8.42 -15.74 -1.31
N ARG A 108 -8.84 -16.82 -0.64
CA ARG A 108 -10.20 -17.36 -0.69
C ARG A 108 -11.25 -16.43 -0.09
N VAL A 109 -10.92 -15.69 0.97
CA VAL A 109 -11.85 -14.71 1.56
C VAL A 109 -11.90 -13.45 0.71
N VAL A 110 -10.74 -12.86 0.39
CA VAL A 110 -10.62 -11.62 -0.39
C VAL A 110 -11.20 -11.80 -1.79
N GLY A 111 -10.97 -12.96 -2.43
CA GLY A 111 -11.47 -13.29 -3.76
C GLY A 111 -12.99 -13.28 -3.90
N LYS A 112 -13.75 -13.39 -2.80
CA LYS A 112 -15.22 -13.26 -2.79
C LYS A 112 -15.72 -11.84 -3.03
N SER A 113 -14.88 -10.83 -2.78
CA SER A 113 -15.26 -9.42 -2.93
C SER A 113 -15.12 -8.97 -4.38
N THR A 114 -16.22 -8.80 -5.11
CA THR A 114 -16.22 -8.37 -6.52
C THR A 114 -15.59 -7.00 -6.78
N ARG A 115 -15.32 -6.22 -5.72
CA ARG A 115 -14.66 -4.91 -5.79
C ARG A 115 -13.14 -4.98 -5.64
N VAL A 116 -12.61 -6.07 -5.10
CA VAL A 116 -11.15 -6.25 -5.04
C VAL A 116 -10.69 -6.74 -6.40
N GLY A 117 -9.89 -5.91 -7.07
CA GLY A 117 -9.38 -6.18 -8.40
C GLY A 117 -7.99 -6.78 -8.38
N SER A 118 -7.19 -6.53 -7.35
CA SER A 118 -5.97 -7.28 -7.12
C SER A 118 -5.70 -7.44 -5.62
N ALA A 119 -5.02 -8.52 -5.28
CA ALA A 119 -4.52 -8.78 -3.95
C ALA A 119 -3.12 -9.36 -4.05
N ALA A 120 -2.18 -8.79 -3.30
CA ALA A 120 -0.78 -9.20 -3.34
C ALA A 120 -0.20 -9.27 -1.93
N HIS A 121 0.67 -10.26 -1.72
CA HIS A 121 1.57 -10.33 -0.57
C HIS A 121 2.85 -9.56 -0.91
N ALA A 122 3.31 -8.73 0.02
CA ALA A 122 4.43 -7.83 -0.17
C ALA A 122 5.27 -7.70 1.09
N ARG A 123 6.49 -7.17 0.90
CA ARG A 123 7.36 -6.66 1.96
C ARG A 123 7.42 -5.14 1.89
N MET A 124 7.46 -4.50 3.04
CA MET A 124 7.52 -3.04 3.14
C MET A 124 8.93 -2.57 3.49
N GLY A 125 9.51 -1.77 2.61
CA GLY A 125 10.63 -0.89 2.91
C GLY A 125 10.14 0.48 3.38
N TYR A 126 10.79 1.03 4.42
CA TYR A 126 10.51 2.35 4.97
C TYR A 126 11.75 3.23 4.87
N TYR A 127 11.62 4.39 4.23
CA TYR A 127 12.72 5.32 3.99
C TYR A 127 12.36 6.68 4.56
N CYS A 128 13.11 7.12 5.57
CA CYS A 128 12.95 8.43 6.17
C CYS A 128 14.30 8.94 6.71
N ASP A 129 14.49 10.25 6.72
CA ASP A 129 15.65 10.90 7.33
C ASP A 129 15.67 10.80 8.85
N VAL A 130 14.48 10.71 9.46
CA VAL A 130 14.32 10.46 10.88
C VAL A 130 13.89 9.00 11.02
N PRO A 131 14.81 8.09 11.40
CA PRO A 131 14.44 6.69 11.57
C PRO A 131 13.38 6.56 12.67
N PRO A 132 12.44 5.62 12.52
CA PRO A 132 11.42 5.40 13.52
C PRO A 132 12.08 4.88 14.81
N ARG A 133 11.52 5.23 15.96
CA ARG A 133 12.08 4.82 17.27
C ARG A 133 12.04 3.31 17.49
N LEU A 134 11.12 2.64 16.83
CA LEU A 134 10.91 1.20 16.88
C LEU A 134 10.82 0.68 15.46
N GLU A 135 11.44 -0.46 15.22
CA GLU A 135 11.29 -1.20 13.98
C GLU A 135 9.88 -1.80 13.89
N PHE A 136 9.26 -1.72 12.71
CA PHE A 136 7.96 -2.30 12.48
C PHE A 136 8.10 -3.81 12.32
N PRO A 137 7.53 -4.64 13.23
CA PRO A 137 7.86 -6.06 13.30
C PRO A 137 7.21 -6.92 12.20
N PHE A 138 6.33 -6.35 11.40
CA PHE A 138 5.54 -7.07 10.38
C PHE A 138 5.82 -6.56 8.97
N SER A 139 6.98 -5.94 8.74
CA SER A 139 7.40 -5.45 7.42
C SER A 139 7.42 -6.56 6.36
N ASP A 140 7.66 -7.81 6.76
CA ASP A 140 7.74 -8.94 5.84
C ASP A 140 6.39 -9.60 5.50
N SER A 141 5.29 -9.11 6.07
CA SER A 141 3.98 -9.74 5.94
C SER A 141 2.88 -8.69 5.69
N ILE A 142 2.93 -8.10 4.49
CA ILE A 142 2.03 -7.04 4.06
C ILE A 142 1.06 -7.56 3.01
N MET A 143 -0.21 -7.21 3.15
CA MET A 143 -1.22 -7.42 2.12
C MET A 143 -1.60 -6.10 1.47
N VAL A 144 -1.48 -6.02 0.15
CA VAL A 144 -1.89 -4.87 -0.66
C VAL A 144 -3.11 -5.24 -1.47
N LEU A 145 -4.21 -4.51 -1.30
CA LEU A 145 -5.45 -4.69 -2.04
C LEU A 145 -5.75 -3.47 -2.90
N GLU A 146 -5.89 -3.63 -4.22
CA GLU A 146 -6.45 -2.59 -5.08
C GLU A 146 -7.97 -2.82 -5.22
N VAL A 147 -8.76 -1.80 -4.90
CA VAL A 147 -10.21 -1.90 -4.72
C VAL A 147 -10.93 -0.84 -5.53
N SER A 148 -11.99 -1.25 -6.23
CA SER A 148 -12.87 -0.35 -6.96
C SER A 148 -13.90 0.34 -6.06
N GLY A 149 -14.24 1.57 -6.42
CA GLY A 149 -15.25 2.37 -5.74
C GLY A 149 -14.69 3.59 -4.98
N GLY A 150 -15.58 4.48 -4.56
CA GLY A 150 -15.20 5.68 -3.80
C GLY A 150 -14.76 5.34 -2.36
N HIS A 151 -13.96 6.22 -1.77
CA HIS A 151 -13.31 6.03 -0.46
C HIS A 151 -14.21 5.38 0.61
N GLN A 152 -15.39 5.96 0.87
CA GLN A 152 -16.30 5.48 1.91
C GLN A 152 -16.86 4.07 1.64
N GLY A 153 -17.08 3.72 0.36
CA GLY A 153 -17.56 2.41 -0.04
C GLY A 153 -16.45 1.36 0.01
N ALA A 154 -15.33 1.68 -0.64
CA ALA A 154 -14.15 0.80 -0.71
C ALA A 154 -13.62 0.47 0.69
N ASN A 155 -13.50 1.47 1.57
CA ASN A 155 -13.03 1.27 2.95
C ASN A 155 -13.98 0.36 3.76
N LYS A 156 -15.30 0.49 3.59
CA LYS A 156 -16.27 -0.41 4.27
C LYS A 156 -16.13 -1.85 3.79
N ASP A 157 -15.92 -2.08 2.50
CA ASP A 157 -15.72 -3.42 1.94
C ASP A 157 -14.38 -4.02 2.39
N CYS A 158 -13.34 -3.20 2.45
CA CYS A 158 -12.03 -3.50 2.99
C CYS A 158 -12.12 -3.95 4.46
N GLU A 159 -12.78 -3.19 5.33
CA GLU A 159 -12.99 -3.55 6.74
C GLU A 159 -13.90 -4.76 6.95
N ARG A 160 -14.87 -4.99 6.06
CA ARG A 160 -15.65 -6.25 6.06
C ARG A 160 -14.76 -7.44 5.71
N THR A 161 -13.99 -7.34 4.63
CA THR A 161 -13.06 -8.38 4.17
C THR A 161 -12.05 -8.70 5.27
N ARG A 162 -11.51 -7.67 5.93
CA ARG A 162 -10.60 -7.82 7.06
C ARG A 162 -11.21 -8.63 8.19
N ARG A 163 -12.42 -8.28 8.63
CA ARG A 163 -13.14 -9.04 9.67
C ARG A 163 -13.41 -10.48 9.26
N ASP A 164 -13.70 -10.74 7.99
CA ASP A 164 -13.93 -12.09 7.49
C ASP A 164 -12.65 -12.94 7.46
N VAL A 165 -11.49 -12.32 7.18
CA VAL A 165 -10.17 -12.96 7.34
C VAL A 165 -9.90 -13.25 8.81
N THR A 166 -10.15 -12.30 9.72
CA THR A 166 -9.99 -12.52 11.17
C THR A 166 -10.87 -13.64 11.71
N ARG A 167 -12.08 -13.81 11.17
CA ARG A 167 -12.97 -14.94 11.51
C ARG A 167 -12.42 -16.30 11.07
N ARG A 168 -11.41 -16.34 10.19
CA ARG A 168 -10.67 -17.56 9.83
C ARG A 168 -9.48 -17.85 10.76
N GLY A 169 -9.29 -17.05 11.80
CA GLY A 169 -8.17 -17.17 12.74
C GLY A 169 -6.90 -16.49 12.28
N ILE A 170 -6.97 -15.63 11.25
CA ILE A 170 -5.83 -14.91 10.69
C ILE A 170 -5.90 -13.46 11.16
N THR A 171 -4.94 -13.04 11.99
CA THR A 171 -4.85 -11.64 12.42
C THR A 171 -4.41 -10.79 11.23
N MET A 172 -5.33 -9.96 10.73
CA MET A 172 -5.07 -9.01 9.66
C MET A 172 -5.50 -7.62 10.13
N THR A 173 -4.55 -6.71 10.20
CA THR A 173 -4.73 -5.38 10.80
C THR A 173 -4.47 -4.31 9.76
N SER A 174 -5.36 -3.30 9.73
CA SER A 174 -5.26 -2.19 8.79
C SER A 174 -4.02 -1.36 9.09
N LEU A 175 -3.26 -1.02 8.07
CA LEU A 175 -2.05 -0.20 8.19
C LEU A 175 -2.31 1.21 7.63
N ILE A 176 -2.69 1.26 6.36
CA ILE A 176 -2.91 2.50 5.61
C ILE A 176 -3.93 2.27 4.51
N GLY A 177 -4.87 3.20 4.38
CA GLY A 177 -5.77 3.31 3.22
C GLY A 177 -5.39 4.49 2.35
N LEU A 178 -5.27 4.29 1.05
CA LEU A 178 -4.90 5.29 0.06
C LEU A 178 -6.06 5.53 -0.90
N SER A 179 -6.56 6.75 -0.95
CA SER A 179 -7.63 7.14 -1.87
C SER A 179 -7.05 7.91 -3.04
N ILE A 180 -7.24 7.41 -4.24
CA ILE A 180 -6.77 8.06 -5.47
C ILE A 180 -7.64 9.28 -5.75
N LEU A 181 -7.01 10.45 -5.71
CA LEU A 181 -7.62 11.74 -6.03
C LEU A 181 -7.42 12.10 -7.50
N ASP A 182 -6.23 11.82 -8.04
CA ASP A 182 -5.88 12.15 -9.42
C ASP A 182 -4.86 11.15 -10.01
N THR A 183 -4.91 10.97 -11.33
CA THR A 183 -3.95 10.15 -12.08
C THR A 183 -2.96 11.06 -12.79
N LEU A 184 -1.68 10.86 -12.50
CA LEU A 184 -0.58 11.68 -12.97
C LEU A 184 0.19 11.03 -14.13
N LYS A 185 0.16 9.69 -14.23
CA LYS A 185 0.72 8.88 -15.31
C LYS A 185 -0.05 7.57 -15.43
#